data_AF-A0A3D8RBQ2-F1
#
_entry.id   AF-A0A3D8RBQ2-F1
#
_cell.length_a   1.000
_cell.length_b   1.000
_cell.length_c   1.000
_cell.angle_alpha   90.00
_cell.angle_beta   90.00
_cell.angle_gamma   90.00
#
_symmetry.space_group_name_H-M   'P 1'
#
loop_
_entity.id
_entity.type
_entity.pdbx_description
1 polymer ?
#
loop_
_entity_poly.entity_id
_entity_poly.type
_entity_poly.pdbx_seq_one_letter_code
_entity_poly.pdbx_strand_id
1 'polypeptide(L)'
;MRSFAATSALVASLLLQDVLAGPAHGLKHQHEAKHENKRNLIVETATDEVVETVWSTVYMTVPASGHTKAGHSTSTTTAAITTTLSVSASSSSVAVAELPVVSSSSSSAAFSSSTSSSVPVVSIETSSSAAVVVAPTTAAAAVQTTFATSAKASSTSSVAVASSTSASTSTGKRGLAYNSADLLSGFSGMTQISWAYNWGSSSSGLSLSNVEYVPLLWGLSSTFTSAWPAAASSAIASGSTHLMSFNEPDLSSQSNIGYADAAAGFLTYMQPFAGKAKLGSPAVTNGGSPMGLTYLKNFISACSKCTIDFVPIHWYDSASNVDYFKNYIAEAYTAGGNRPIWITEFGCSSGTDAEINTFLQTVLPWLDEQSYVARYAYFMAADGVLLSSGSTLSTLGETYATT
;
A
#
# COMPACT_ATOMS: atom_id res chain seq x y z
N MET A 1 -18.32 56.55 51.68
CA MET A 1 -19.41 55.91 50.91
C MET A 1 -18.77 55.11 49.77
N ARG A 2 -19.20 53.87 49.55
CA ARG A 2 -18.79 53.02 48.41
C ARG A 2 -20.04 52.64 47.62
N SER A 3 -19.97 52.62 46.30
CA SER A 3 -21.03 52.12 45.41
C SER A 3 -20.34 51.59 44.14
N PHE A 4 -20.21 50.27 44.03
CA PHE A 4 -20.98 49.40 43.12
C PHE A 4 -20.47 49.42 41.67
N ALA A 5 -19.69 48.38 41.34
CA ALA A 5 -19.62 47.79 40.00
C ALA A 5 -19.95 46.31 40.17
N ALA A 6 -21.00 45.82 39.51
CA ALA A 6 -21.49 44.47 39.70
C ALA A 6 -20.67 43.47 38.88
N THR A 7 -20.06 42.49 39.54
CA THR A 7 -19.54 41.28 38.91
C THR A 7 -20.65 40.24 38.81
N SER A 8 -21.07 39.91 37.59
CA SER A 8 -21.95 38.76 37.37
C SER A 8 -21.19 37.46 37.62
N ALA A 9 -21.58 36.74 38.66
CA ALA A 9 -21.14 35.37 38.86
C ALA A 9 -21.84 34.45 37.84
N LEU A 10 -21.09 33.51 37.27
CA LEU A 10 -21.66 32.24 36.81
C LEU A 10 -21.08 31.11 37.65
N VAL A 11 -21.94 30.16 37.99
CA VAL A 11 -21.70 29.19 39.06
C VAL A 11 -20.80 28.06 38.57
N ALA A 12 -19.67 27.86 39.26
CA ALA A 12 -18.97 26.59 39.24
C ALA A 12 -19.58 25.68 40.32
N SER A 13 -20.21 24.58 39.93
CA SER A 13 -20.37 23.43 40.82
C SER A 13 -20.55 22.12 40.05
N LEU A 14 -20.01 21.07 40.66
CA LEU A 14 -19.80 19.70 40.22
C LEU A 14 -20.96 19.02 39.49
N LEU A 15 -20.60 18.03 38.64
CA LEU A 15 -20.85 16.62 39.00
C LEU A 15 -19.74 15.70 38.42
N LEU A 16 -19.27 14.77 39.26
CA LEU A 16 -18.47 13.60 38.84
C LEU A 16 -19.43 12.49 38.36
N GLN A 17 -18.85 11.42 37.77
CA GLN A 17 -19.49 10.21 37.23
C GLN A 17 -19.98 10.43 35.77
N ASP A 18 -19.68 9.56 34.82
CA ASP A 18 -19.38 8.12 34.94
C ASP A 18 -17.99 7.65 34.47
N VAL A 19 -17.43 6.72 35.24
CA VAL A 19 -16.51 5.69 34.76
C VAL A 19 -17.33 4.42 34.63
N LEU A 20 -17.53 3.89 33.41
CA LEU A 20 -17.75 2.46 33.06
C LEU A 20 -18.26 2.30 31.60
N ALA A 21 -17.35 2.41 30.64
CA ALA A 21 -17.55 1.84 29.30
C ALA A 21 -16.20 1.29 28.81
N GLY A 22 -16.05 -0.04 28.85
CA GLY A 22 -14.79 -0.72 28.55
C GLY A 22 -14.41 -0.74 27.06
N PRO A 23 -13.16 -1.12 26.73
CA PRO A 23 -12.57 -0.94 25.41
C PRO A 23 -13.00 -2.03 24.41
N ALA A 24 -14.20 -1.88 23.84
CA ALA A 24 -14.67 -2.72 22.72
C ALA A 24 -14.91 -1.93 21.41
N HIS A 25 -15.26 -0.64 21.51
CA HIS A 25 -15.55 0.20 20.34
C HIS A 25 -14.34 0.91 19.72
N GLY A 26 -13.19 0.98 20.41
CA GLY A 26 -12.00 1.66 19.91
C GLY A 26 -11.26 0.91 18.79
N LEU A 27 -11.26 -0.43 18.82
CA LEU A 27 -10.46 -1.25 17.91
C LEU A 27 -10.96 -1.23 16.46
N LYS A 28 -12.29 -1.15 16.24
CA LYS A 28 -12.86 -1.14 14.89
C LYS A 28 -12.50 0.15 14.12
N HIS A 29 -12.64 1.31 14.76
CA HIS A 29 -12.23 2.59 14.17
C HIS A 29 -10.71 2.71 14.00
N GLN A 30 -9.91 2.03 14.85
CA GLN A 30 -8.46 2.04 14.67
C GLN A 30 -7.98 1.26 13.44
N HIS A 31 -8.71 0.28 12.91
CA HIS A 31 -8.25 -0.44 11.72
C HIS A 31 -8.30 0.46 10.47
N GLU A 32 -9.43 1.14 10.23
CA GLU A 32 -9.56 2.08 9.11
C GLU A 32 -8.62 3.28 9.27
N ALA A 33 -8.56 3.91 10.46
CA ALA A 33 -7.69 5.05 10.72
C ALA A 33 -6.17 4.74 10.69
N LYS A 34 -5.77 3.46 10.86
CA LYS A 34 -4.37 3.03 10.70
C LYS A 34 -3.93 2.99 9.23
N HIS A 35 -4.85 2.78 8.28
CA HIS A 35 -4.51 2.84 6.85
C HIS A 35 -4.37 4.29 6.34
N GLU A 36 -5.13 5.25 6.91
CA GLU A 36 -5.10 6.67 6.51
C GLU A 36 -3.73 7.34 6.66
N ASN A 37 -2.88 6.83 7.56
CA ASN A 37 -1.60 7.45 7.90
C ASN A 37 -0.38 6.88 7.16
N LYS A 38 -0.49 5.90 6.24
CA LYS A 38 0.65 5.38 5.45
C LYS A 38 1.37 6.54 4.72
N ARG A 39 2.51 6.96 5.29
CA ARG A 39 3.22 8.25 5.12
C ARG A 39 2.51 9.29 4.23
N ASN A 40 1.40 9.82 4.73
CA ASN A 40 0.62 10.90 4.12
C ASN A 40 0.41 10.77 2.60
N LEU A 41 -0.74 10.22 2.24
CA LEU A 41 -1.43 10.45 0.96
C LEU A 41 -1.94 11.91 0.84
N ILE A 42 -1.19 12.89 1.35
CA ILE A 42 -1.36 14.31 1.05
C ILE A 42 -0.76 14.54 -0.34
N VAL A 43 -1.54 14.10 -1.34
CA VAL A 43 -1.83 15.03 -2.42
C VAL A 43 -2.57 16.17 -1.75
N GLU A 44 -1.92 17.33 -1.64
CA GLU A 44 -2.64 18.56 -1.37
C GLU A 44 -3.59 18.76 -2.55
N THR A 45 -4.85 18.34 -2.38
CA THR A 45 -5.90 18.53 -3.38
C THR A 45 -6.17 20.01 -3.44
N ALA A 46 -5.37 20.71 -4.24
CA ALA A 46 -5.47 22.14 -4.53
C ALA A 46 -6.71 22.40 -5.40
N THR A 47 -7.88 22.14 -4.82
CA THR A 47 -9.20 22.53 -5.30
C THR A 47 -9.78 23.51 -4.28
N ASP A 48 -9.26 24.73 -4.29
CA ASP A 48 -10.02 25.92 -3.92
C ASP A 48 -9.28 27.20 -4.35
N GLU A 49 -9.58 27.65 -5.58
CA GLU A 49 -9.69 29.09 -5.88
C GLU A 49 -10.94 29.32 -6.73
N VAL A 50 -12.12 29.29 -6.09
CA VAL A 50 -13.29 29.99 -6.61
C VAL A 50 -13.23 31.44 -6.11
N VAL A 51 -12.44 32.27 -6.79
CA VAL A 51 -12.43 33.72 -6.57
C VAL A 51 -13.48 34.36 -7.49
N GLU A 52 -14.76 34.22 -7.13
CA GLU A 52 -15.80 35.08 -7.69
C GLU A 52 -15.62 36.51 -7.15
N THR A 53 -15.08 37.41 -7.98
CA THR A 53 -15.12 38.85 -7.69
C THR A 53 -16.15 39.52 -8.60
N VAL A 54 -17.37 39.67 -8.09
CA VAL A 54 -18.48 40.35 -8.77
C VAL A 54 -18.32 41.87 -8.61
N TRP A 55 -18.31 42.62 -9.72
CA TRP A 55 -18.35 44.08 -9.72
C TRP A 55 -19.60 44.61 -10.43
N SER A 56 -20.37 45.43 -9.68
CA SER A 56 -21.54 46.20 -10.08
C SER A 56 -21.57 47.42 -9.15
N THR A 57 -21.91 48.66 -9.49
CA THR A 57 -22.61 49.27 -10.64
C THR A 57 -22.04 50.68 -10.84
N VAL A 58 -22.02 51.25 -12.04
CA VAL A 58 -22.00 52.73 -12.20
C VAL A 58 -22.93 53.18 -13.33
N TYR A 59 -23.89 54.05 -13.00
CA TYR A 59 -24.63 54.88 -13.94
C TYR A 59 -24.51 56.34 -13.52
N MET A 60 -24.33 57.28 -14.46
CA MET A 60 -24.97 58.61 -14.43
C MET A 60 -24.85 59.36 -15.77
N THR A 61 -25.74 60.34 -15.96
CA THR A 61 -26.16 60.96 -17.24
C THR A 61 -26.59 62.43 -16.96
N VAL A 62 -26.65 63.40 -17.87
CA VAL A 62 -26.53 63.51 -19.35
C VAL A 62 -25.67 64.78 -19.69
N PRO A 63 -25.33 65.13 -20.95
CA PRO A 63 -26.24 66.04 -21.69
C PRO A 63 -26.29 65.85 -23.22
N ALA A 64 -27.43 66.28 -23.79
CA ALA A 64 -27.63 66.43 -25.23
C ALA A 64 -28.15 67.84 -25.56
N SER A 65 -27.98 68.23 -26.84
CA SER A 65 -28.51 69.44 -27.51
C SER A 65 -27.68 70.72 -27.38
N GLY A 66 -27.23 71.22 -28.53
CA GLY A 66 -26.31 72.36 -28.65
C GLY A 66 -26.95 73.73 -28.89
N HIS A 67 -26.13 74.70 -29.29
CA HIS A 67 -26.40 75.66 -30.37
C HIS A 67 -25.19 76.61 -30.62
N THR A 68 -24.79 76.73 -31.89
CA THR A 68 -24.18 77.90 -32.57
C THR A 68 -22.85 78.56 -32.12
N LYS A 69 -21.90 78.51 -33.08
CA LYS A 69 -20.97 79.56 -33.58
C LYS A 69 -19.68 79.96 -32.82
N ALA A 70 -18.58 79.74 -33.57
CA ALA A 70 -17.40 80.58 -33.77
C ALA A 70 -16.31 80.63 -32.68
N GLY A 71 -15.09 80.22 -33.07
CA GLY A 71 -13.85 80.42 -32.31
C GLY A 71 -12.73 79.46 -32.72
N HIS A 72 -11.65 79.98 -33.30
CA HIS A 72 -10.45 79.22 -33.69
C HIS A 72 -9.86 78.37 -32.55
N SER A 73 -9.44 77.12 -32.81
CA SER A 73 -8.03 76.78 -33.10
C SER A 73 -7.75 75.27 -33.02
N THR A 74 -6.88 74.77 -33.92
CA THR A 74 -6.07 73.53 -33.80
C THR A 74 -6.70 72.26 -33.20
N SER A 75 -7.01 71.28 -34.08
CA SER A 75 -7.17 69.88 -33.71
C SER A 75 -6.22 69.00 -34.54
N THR A 76 -5.37 68.23 -33.86
CA THR A 76 -4.70 67.05 -34.43
C THR A 76 -5.23 65.83 -33.69
N THR A 77 -5.90 64.95 -34.42
CA THR A 77 -6.59 63.77 -33.88
C THR A 77 -5.67 62.56 -33.84
N THR A 78 -5.58 61.88 -32.71
CA THR A 78 -5.18 60.46 -32.67
C THR A 78 -6.05 59.75 -31.63
N ALA A 79 -6.79 58.73 -32.06
CA ALA A 79 -7.69 57.96 -31.20
C ALA A 79 -6.94 56.88 -30.41
N ALA A 80 -7.50 56.49 -29.26
CA ALA A 80 -7.03 55.34 -28.50
C ALA A 80 -7.34 54.03 -29.25
N ILE A 81 -6.38 53.10 -29.23
CA ILE A 81 -6.58 51.71 -29.68
C ILE A 81 -6.19 50.80 -28.52
N THR A 82 -7.20 50.22 -27.86
CA THR A 82 -7.01 49.09 -26.94
C THR A 82 -7.42 47.83 -27.69
N THR A 83 -6.46 47.08 -28.21
CA THR A 83 -6.72 45.81 -28.90
C THR A 83 -6.74 44.67 -27.89
N THR A 84 -7.88 43.99 -27.81
CA THR A 84 -8.04 42.74 -27.07
C THR A 84 -7.34 41.59 -27.80
N LEU A 85 -6.78 40.63 -27.05
CA LEU A 85 -6.42 39.32 -27.58
C LEU A 85 -7.31 38.24 -26.94
N SER A 86 -7.96 37.48 -27.81
CA SER A 86 -8.87 36.39 -27.49
C SER A 86 -8.15 35.05 -27.56
N VAL A 87 -8.57 34.10 -26.72
CA VAL A 87 -8.31 32.68 -26.89
C VAL A 87 -9.65 31.95 -26.84
N SER A 88 -9.93 31.15 -27.86
CA SER A 88 -11.22 30.49 -28.04
C SER A 88 -11.35 29.23 -27.17
N ALA A 89 -12.46 29.11 -26.46
CA ALA A 89 -12.98 27.84 -25.98
C ALA A 89 -14.23 27.47 -26.79
N SER A 90 -14.23 26.31 -27.44
CA SER A 90 -15.39 25.79 -28.16
C SER A 90 -16.18 24.85 -27.26
N SER A 91 -17.35 25.29 -26.82
CA SER A 91 -18.30 24.47 -26.06
C SER A 91 -19.63 24.42 -26.80
N SER A 92 -20.05 23.22 -27.22
CA SER A 92 -21.36 23.00 -27.83
C SER A 92 -22.45 22.99 -26.74
N SER A 93 -23.53 23.72 -26.97
CA SER A 93 -24.69 23.82 -26.07
C SER A 93 -25.88 22.98 -26.56
N VAL A 94 -26.89 22.86 -25.65
CA VAL A 94 -28.34 22.60 -25.81
C VAL A 94 -28.77 21.64 -24.67
N ALA A 95 -29.79 21.88 -23.85
CA ALA A 95 -30.52 23.10 -23.45
C ALA A 95 -31.25 22.78 -22.11
N VAL A 96 -31.68 23.79 -21.36
CA VAL A 96 -32.36 23.61 -20.05
C VAL A 96 -33.89 23.68 -20.22
N ALA A 97 -34.62 22.83 -19.50
CA ALA A 97 -36.05 22.96 -19.25
C ALA A 97 -36.33 22.95 -17.72
N GLU A 98 -37.44 23.58 -17.32
CA GLU A 98 -37.63 24.21 -16.01
C GLU A 98 -38.23 23.28 -14.93
N LEU A 99 -38.01 23.65 -13.65
CA LEU A 99 -38.57 22.98 -12.47
C LEU A 99 -39.91 23.61 -12.03
N PRO A 100 -40.76 22.85 -11.32
CA PRO A 100 -41.46 23.42 -10.17
C PRO A 100 -41.24 22.64 -8.86
N VAL A 101 -41.77 23.18 -7.77
CA VAL A 101 -41.19 23.11 -6.41
C VAL A 101 -42.14 22.43 -5.39
N VAL A 102 -41.57 21.54 -4.58
CA VAL A 102 -42.00 20.91 -3.29
C VAL A 102 -43.48 20.57 -3.01
N SER A 103 -43.68 19.39 -2.40
CA SER A 103 -44.16 19.30 -1.00
C SER A 103 -44.02 17.89 -0.43
N SER A 104 -43.64 17.80 0.85
CA SER A 104 -43.46 16.57 1.62
C SER A 104 -44.71 16.20 2.43
N SER A 105 -45.06 14.90 2.49
CA SER A 105 -45.96 14.35 3.52
C SER A 105 -45.58 12.92 3.88
N SER A 106 -45.32 12.68 5.16
CA SER A 106 -45.02 11.37 5.75
C SER A 106 -46.25 10.47 5.81
N SER A 107 -46.07 9.14 5.78
CA SER A 107 -46.98 8.18 6.43
C SER A 107 -46.27 6.85 6.69
N SER A 108 -46.62 6.22 7.82
CA SER A 108 -45.86 5.14 8.46
C SER A 108 -46.47 3.75 8.26
N ALA A 109 -45.69 2.73 8.62
CA ALA A 109 -46.13 1.37 9.00
C ALA A 109 -46.71 0.45 7.88
N ALA A 110 -46.79 -0.88 8.06
CA ALA A 110 -45.93 -1.86 8.73
C ALA A 110 -46.43 -3.30 8.38
N PHE A 111 -45.66 -4.33 8.79
CA PHE A 111 -46.07 -5.73 8.98
C PHE A 111 -46.52 -6.61 7.77
N SER A 112 -45.60 -7.54 7.44
CA SER A 112 -45.79 -9.02 7.44
C SER A 112 -46.46 -9.82 6.29
N SER A 113 -45.69 -10.86 5.91
CA SER A 113 -46.06 -12.26 5.61
C SER A 113 -47.06 -12.60 4.49
N SER A 114 -46.61 -13.37 3.49
CA SER A 114 -47.03 -14.79 3.33
C SER A 114 -46.31 -15.55 2.19
N THR A 115 -45.76 -16.71 2.58
CA THR A 115 -45.74 -18.05 1.95
C THR A 115 -45.88 -18.30 0.41
N SER A 116 -45.00 -19.20 -0.06
CA SER A 116 -45.27 -20.40 -0.90
C SER A 116 -44.93 -20.41 -2.41
N SER A 117 -44.11 -21.43 -2.78
CA SER A 117 -44.04 -22.16 -4.07
C SER A 117 -43.56 -21.39 -5.32
N SER A 118 -42.82 -21.99 -6.28
CA SER A 118 -42.41 -23.39 -6.51
C SER A 118 -41.13 -23.47 -7.37
N VAL A 119 -40.40 -24.59 -7.28
CA VAL A 119 -39.21 -24.91 -8.10
C VAL A 119 -39.58 -25.36 -9.53
N PRO A 120 -38.63 -25.27 -10.47
CA PRO A 120 -38.36 -26.39 -11.38
C PRO A 120 -36.92 -26.89 -11.28
N VAL A 121 -36.76 -28.22 -11.38
CA VAL A 121 -35.49 -28.94 -11.42
C VAL A 121 -34.93 -28.94 -12.85
N VAL A 122 -33.62 -28.73 -13.00
CA VAL A 122 -32.88 -29.10 -14.23
C VAL A 122 -31.67 -29.92 -13.83
N SER A 123 -31.58 -31.13 -14.38
CA SER A 123 -30.45 -32.05 -14.22
C SER A 123 -29.91 -32.40 -15.60
N ILE A 124 -28.64 -32.11 -15.91
CA ILE A 124 -27.94 -32.79 -17.01
C ILE A 124 -26.45 -33.01 -16.68
N GLU A 125 -26.12 -34.28 -16.49
CA GLU A 125 -24.88 -35.03 -16.81
C GLU A 125 -23.48 -34.46 -16.54
N THR A 126 -22.80 -35.18 -15.64
CA THR A 126 -21.34 -35.31 -15.53
C THR A 126 -20.77 -36.06 -16.74
N SER A 127 -19.64 -35.61 -17.30
CA SER A 127 -18.83 -36.44 -18.21
C SER A 127 -17.40 -36.55 -17.70
N SER A 128 -16.97 -37.78 -17.44
CA SER A 128 -15.63 -38.15 -17.00
C SER A 128 -14.91 -38.85 -18.14
N SER A 129 -13.69 -38.43 -18.46
CA SER A 129 -12.82 -39.10 -19.43
C SER A 129 -11.58 -39.63 -18.73
N ALA A 130 -11.47 -40.96 -18.68
CA ALA A 130 -10.46 -41.68 -17.91
C ALA A 130 -9.08 -41.66 -18.58
N ALA A 131 -8.04 -41.77 -17.75
CA ALA A 131 -6.65 -41.89 -18.20
C ALA A 131 -6.38 -43.24 -18.89
N VAL A 132 -5.60 -43.22 -19.98
CA VAL A 132 -5.10 -44.42 -20.65
C VAL A 132 -3.82 -44.88 -19.98
N VAL A 133 -3.83 -46.08 -19.42
CA VAL A 133 -2.66 -46.74 -18.84
C VAL A 133 -1.94 -47.53 -19.94
N VAL A 134 -0.63 -47.30 -20.12
CA VAL A 134 0.22 -48.13 -20.98
C VAL A 134 1.37 -48.68 -20.14
N ALA A 135 1.46 -50.01 -20.04
CA ALA A 135 2.54 -50.71 -19.36
C ALA A 135 3.69 -51.02 -20.33
N PRO A 136 4.96 -51.02 -19.88
CA PRO A 136 6.07 -51.60 -20.62
C PRO A 136 6.32 -53.06 -20.18
N THR A 137 6.37 -53.97 -21.15
CA THR A 137 6.75 -55.37 -20.97
C THR A 137 8.26 -55.60 -21.15
N THR A 138 8.82 -56.43 -20.26
CA THR A 138 9.95 -57.36 -20.46
C THR A 138 10.94 -57.13 -21.62
N ALA A 139 12.25 -57.08 -21.31
CA ALA A 139 13.16 -58.25 -21.43
C ALA A 139 14.63 -57.84 -21.28
N ALA A 140 15.44 -58.73 -20.71
CA ALA A 140 16.90 -58.58 -20.65
C ALA A 140 17.57 -59.19 -21.89
N ALA A 141 18.68 -58.59 -22.32
CA ALA A 141 19.65 -59.23 -23.20
C ALA A 141 21.07 -58.83 -22.78
N ALA A 142 21.85 -59.79 -22.28
CA ALA A 142 23.26 -59.60 -21.97
C ALA A 142 24.10 -59.85 -23.24
N VAL A 143 25.12 -59.02 -23.46
CA VAL A 143 26.24 -59.36 -24.35
C VAL A 143 27.54 -59.03 -23.59
N GLN A 144 28.32 -60.07 -23.33
CA GLN A 144 29.70 -59.92 -22.88
C GLN A 144 30.59 -59.69 -24.11
N THR A 145 31.55 -58.76 -24.01
CA THR A 145 32.71 -58.77 -24.90
C THR A 145 33.96 -58.50 -24.07
N THR A 146 34.86 -59.46 -24.06
CA THR A 146 36.20 -59.35 -23.47
C THR A 146 37.08 -58.40 -24.30
N PHE A 147 38.04 -57.70 -23.69
CA PHE A 147 39.47 -58.03 -23.82
C PHE A 147 40.42 -57.05 -23.10
N ALA A 148 41.51 -57.63 -22.59
CA ALA A 148 42.85 -57.06 -22.40
C ALA A 148 43.02 -55.75 -21.60
N THR A 149 43.54 -55.94 -20.39
CA THR A 149 44.23 -54.95 -19.55
C THR A 149 45.32 -54.17 -20.28
N SER A 150 45.39 -52.86 -20.05
CA SER A 150 46.65 -52.12 -20.05
C SER A 150 46.66 -51.16 -18.86
N ALA A 151 47.57 -51.39 -17.93
CA ALA A 151 47.68 -50.60 -16.71
C ALA A 151 48.48 -49.32 -16.96
N LYS A 152 47.90 -48.16 -16.61
CA LYS A 152 48.68 -46.95 -16.37
C LYS A 152 48.13 -46.24 -15.14
N ALA A 153 48.99 -46.11 -14.13
CA ALA A 153 48.65 -45.41 -12.90
C ALA A 153 48.35 -43.93 -13.18
N SER A 154 47.28 -43.43 -12.57
CA SER A 154 47.06 -41.99 -12.41
C SER A 154 46.44 -41.76 -11.03
N SER A 155 47.03 -40.84 -10.28
CA SER A 155 46.70 -40.56 -8.89
C SER A 155 45.30 -39.96 -8.74
N THR A 156 44.37 -40.70 -8.13
CA THR A 156 43.10 -40.15 -7.68
C THR A 156 43.28 -39.35 -6.39
N SER A 157 43.57 -38.06 -6.53
CA SER A 157 43.45 -37.12 -5.42
C SER A 157 41.98 -37.08 -4.98
N SER A 158 41.69 -37.60 -3.79
CA SER A 158 40.36 -37.53 -3.19
C SER A 158 40.06 -36.08 -2.80
N VAL A 159 39.44 -35.33 -3.71
CA VAL A 159 38.91 -34.01 -3.41
C VAL A 159 37.70 -34.21 -2.49
N ALA A 160 37.93 -34.07 -1.19
CA ALA A 160 36.84 -34.01 -0.23
C ALA A 160 35.96 -32.83 -0.61
N VAL A 161 34.69 -33.11 -0.97
CA VAL A 161 33.69 -32.07 -1.13
C VAL A 161 33.38 -31.55 0.26
N ALA A 162 34.13 -30.53 0.67
CA ALA A 162 33.81 -29.76 1.85
C ALA A 162 32.45 -29.10 1.58
N SER A 163 31.40 -29.65 2.18
CA SER A 163 30.11 -28.98 2.30
C SER A 163 30.35 -27.69 3.06
N SER A 164 30.57 -26.60 2.32
CA SER A 164 30.53 -25.25 2.86
C SER A 164 29.08 -24.97 3.25
N THR A 165 28.70 -25.41 4.45
CA THR A 165 27.70 -24.71 5.24
C THR A 165 28.24 -23.31 5.47
N SER A 166 28.00 -22.43 4.48
CA SER A 166 28.08 -21.00 4.67
C SER A 166 27.15 -20.69 5.83
N ALA A 167 27.73 -20.50 7.01
CA ALA A 167 27.01 -19.98 8.15
C ALA A 167 26.52 -18.60 7.72
N SER A 168 25.24 -18.55 7.31
CA SER A 168 24.52 -17.30 7.21
C SER A 168 24.60 -16.69 8.60
N THR A 169 25.44 -15.67 8.76
CA THR A 169 25.27 -14.68 9.81
C THR A 169 23.87 -14.11 9.58
N SER A 170 22.89 -14.67 10.28
CA SER A 170 21.49 -14.41 10.00
C SER A 170 21.16 -12.98 10.40
N THR A 171 21.30 -12.06 9.44
CA THR A 171 20.67 -10.75 9.49
C THR A 171 19.19 -11.00 9.76
N GLY A 172 18.68 -10.57 10.91
CA GLY A 172 17.35 -10.93 11.36
C GLY A 172 16.28 -10.54 10.33
N LYS A 173 15.26 -11.40 10.16
CA LYS A 173 14.24 -11.20 9.11
C LYS A 173 13.33 -9.99 9.37
N ARG A 174 13.34 -9.45 10.60
CA ARG A 174 12.39 -8.45 11.07
C ARG A 174 12.69 -7.09 10.48
N GLY A 175 11.62 -6.43 10.05
CA GLY A 175 11.62 -5.09 9.51
C GLY A 175 10.82 -4.12 10.35
N LEU A 176 11.07 -2.83 10.16
CA LEU A 176 10.23 -1.76 10.68
C LEU A 176 9.47 -1.10 9.53
N ALA A 177 8.15 -1.28 9.51
CA ALA A 177 7.24 -0.44 8.72
C ALA A 177 6.98 0.84 9.53
N TYR A 178 7.19 2.04 8.96
CA TYR A 178 7.13 3.29 9.77
C TYR A 178 6.74 4.55 9.00
N ASN A 179 6.15 5.51 9.71
CA ASN A 179 5.92 6.88 9.22
C ASN A 179 6.91 7.90 9.80
N SER A 180 7.17 7.85 11.10
CA SER A 180 8.07 8.78 11.76
C SER A 180 9.38 8.08 12.12
N ALA A 181 10.49 8.51 11.52
CA ALA A 181 11.79 7.88 11.74
C ALA A 181 12.27 8.03 13.21
N ASP A 182 11.89 9.14 13.86
CA ASP A 182 12.26 9.45 15.25
C ASP A 182 11.76 8.41 16.26
N LEU A 183 10.63 7.75 15.98
CA LEU A 183 10.10 6.68 16.82
C LEU A 183 11.07 5.48 16.87
N LEU A 184 11.84 5.24 15.81
CA LEU A 184 12.60 4.02 15.63
C LEU A 184 13.82 3.89 16.54
N SER A 185 14.23 4.97 17.22
CA SER A 185 15.33 4.90 18.21
C SER A 185 15.03 3.91 19.36
N GLY A 186 13.75 3.59 19.61
CA GLY A 186 13.32 2.55 20.56
C GLY A 186 13.74 1.12 20.18
N PHE A 187 14.12 0.88 18.92
CA PHE A 187 14.65 -0.40 18.43
C PHE A 187 16.19 -0.40 18.32
N SER A 188 16.87 0.63 18.85
CA SER A 188 18.33 0.69 18.83
C SER A 188 18.96 -0.50 19.55
N GLY A 189 19.93 -1.15 18.91
CA GLY A 189 20.60 -2.36 19.43
C GLY A 189 19.88 -3.68 19.19
N MET A 190 18.65 -3.68 18.66
CA MET A 190 17.89 -4.92 18.40
C MET A 190 18.41 -5.66 17.17
N THR A 191 19.24 -6.70 17.37
CA THR A 191 19.91 -7.44 16.28
C THR A 191 18.97 -8.23 15.36
N GLN A 192 17.75 -8.52 15.81
CA GLN A 192 16.72 -9.20 15.01
C GLN A 192 16.11 -8.29 13.92
N ILE A 193 16.28 -6.97 14.05
CA ILE A 193 15.77 -5.98 13.11
C ILE A 193 16.91 -5.56 12.16
N SER A 194 16.78 -5.87 10.87
CA SER A 194 17.84 -5.61 9.87
C SER A 194 17.43 -4.65 8.75
N TRP A 195 16.17 -4.27 8.66
CA TRP A 195 15.67 -3.43 7.57
C TRP A 195 14.45 -2.58 7.98
N ALA A 196 14.15 -1.55 7.21
CA ALA A 196 12.99 -0.70 7.42
C ALA A 196 12.47 -0.11 6.11
N TYR A 197 11.17 0.15 6.04
CA TYR A 197 10.54 0.85 4.91
C TYR A 197 9.35 1.68 5.40
N ASN A 198 8.88 2.59 4.55
CA ASN A 198 7.96 3.65 4.96
C ASN A 198 6.97 4.10 3.90
N TRP A 199 6.62 3.20 2.99
CA TRP A 199 5.78 3.44 1.80
C TRP A 199 6.29 4.50 0.80
N GLY A 200 7.40 5.17 1.09
CA GLY A 200 8.02 6.18 0.23
C GLY A 200 9.31 5.70 -0.43
N SER A 201 9.92 6.61 -1.19
CA SER A 201 11.20 6.40 -1.89
C SER A 201 12.42 6.95 -1.13
N SER A 202 12.22 7.65 0.00
CA SER A 202 13.30 8.20 0.83
C SER A 202 13.13 7.88 2.32
N SER A 203 14.24 7.63 3.01
CA SER A 203 14.24 7.17 4.41
C SER A 203 13.67 8.18 5.41
N SER A 204 13.53 9.45 5.01
CA SER A 204 12.91 10.50 5.85
C SER A 204 13.50 10.57 7.27
N GLY A 205 14.83 10.40 7.40
CA GLY A 205 15.55 10.54 8.67
C GLY A 205 15.89 9.24 9.41
N LEU A 206 15.73 8.05 8.81
CA LEU A 206 16.19 6.78 9.44
C LEU A 206 17.66 6.88 9.89
N SER A 207 17.89 6.67 11.18
CA SER A 207 19.19 6.85 11.85
C SER A 207 19.78 5.57 12.46
N LEU A 208 19.08 4.43 12.32
CA LEU A 208 19.53 3.14 12.84
C LEU A 208 20.66 2.54 11.96
N SER A 209 21.88 2.49 12.50
CA SER A 209 23.10 2.17 11.73
C SER A 209 23.19 0.74 11.16
N ASN A 210 22.42 -0.21 11.70
CA ASN A 210 22.41 -1.62 11.28
C ASN A 210 21.14 -1.99 10.50
N VAL A 211 20.35 -1.00 10.05
CA VAL A 211 19.03 -1.20 9.45
C VAL A 211 19.02 -0.67 8.01
N GLU A 212 18.92 -1.58 7.05
CA GLU A 212 18.79 -1.24 5.63
C GLU A 212 17.46 -0.50 5.38
N TYR A 213 17.52 0.75 4.89
CA TYR A 213 16.33 1.36 4.30
C TYR A 213 16.03 0.75 2.94
N VAL A 214 14.79 0.30 2.74
CA VAL A 214 14.29 -0.25 1.47
C VAL A 214 13.29 0.73 0.84
N PRO A 215 13.65 1.45 -0.23
CA PRO A 215 12.72 2.31 -0.97
C PRO A 215 11.57 1.53 -1.61
N LEU A 216 10.40 2.15 -1.66
CA LEU A 216 9.20 1.63 -2.30
C LEU A 216 8.68 2.63 -3.35
N LEU A 217 8.51 2.18 -4.59
CA LEU A 217 7.80 2.91 -5.64
C LEU A 217 6.29 2.66 -5.47
N TRP A 218 5.60 3.58 -4.80
CA TRP A 218 4.24 3.33 -4.31
C TRP A 218 3.20 3.12 -5.41
N GLY A 219 3.26 3.91 -6.50
CA GLY A 219 2.34 3.80 -7.62
C GLY A 219 2.89 4.44 -8.89
N LEU A 220 2.05 4.57 -9.92
CA LEU A 220 2.46 5.04 -11.25
C LEU A 220 2.13 6.52 -11.55
N SER A 221 1.52 7.26 -10.61
CA SER A 221 1.35 8.70 -10.78
C SER A 221 2.71 9.43 -10.83
N SER A 222 2.72 10.62 -11.42
CA SER A 222 3.93 11.46 -11.53
C SER A 222 4.54 11.79 -10.17
N THR A 223 3.72 11.94 -9.12
CA THR A 223 4.16 12.19 -7.73
C THR A 223 5.13 11.13 -7.22
N PHE A 224 4.91 9.85 -7.58
CA PHE A 224 5.80 8.76 -7.18
C PHE A 224 6.94 8.51 -8.18
N THR A 225 6.62 8.56 -9.48
CA THR A 225 7.54 8.14 -10.55
C THR A 225 8.61 9.19 -10.89
N SER A 226 8.33 10.49 -10.74
CA SER A 226 9.27 11.56 -11.19
C SER A 226 10.57 11.57 -10.39
N ALA A 227 10.50 11.36 -9.07
CA ALA A 227 11.67 11.33 -8.20
C ALA A 227 12.33 9.93 -8.13
N TRP A 228 11.63 8.88 -8.56
CA TRP A 228 12.03 7.49 -8.33
C TRP A 228 13.43 7.13 -8.86
N PRO A 229 13.83 7.47 -10.11
CA PRO A 229 15.13 7.06 -10.63
C PRO A 229 16.31 7.61 -9.80
N ALA A 230 16.19 8.84 -9.32
CA ALA A 230 17.18 9.48 -8.46
C ALA A 230 17.15 8.92 -7.04
N ALA A 231 15.96 8.74 -6.46
CA ALA A 231 15.79 8.20 -5.10
C ALA A 231 16.31 6.76 -4.98
N ALA A 232 15.94 5.88 -5.91
CA ALA A 232 16.42 4.49 -5.95
C ALA A 232 17.94 4.41 -6.18
N SER A 233 18.50 5.23 -7.08
CA SER A 233 19.96 5.28 -7.28
C SER A 233 20.70 5.77 -6.03
N SER A 234 20.17 6.79 -5.35
CA SER A 234 20.74 7.33 -4.11
C SER A 234 20.69 6.31 -2.97
N ALA A 235 19.57 5.60 -2.81
CA ALA A 235 19.43 4.55 -1.82
C ALA A 235 20.41 3.39 -2.07
N ILE A 236 20.57 2.94 -3.32
CA ILE A 236 21.55 1.89 -3.67
C ILE A 236 22.97 2.36 -3.36
N ALA A 237 23.33 3.60 -3.73
CA ALA A 237 24.63 4.18 -3.41
C ALA A 237 24.86 4.32 -1.88
N SER A 238 23.78 4.42 -1.10
CA SER A 238 23.79 4.46 0.37
C SER A 238 23.75 3.07 1.04
N GLY A 239 23.84 1.98 0.27
CA GLY A 239 23.89 0.61 0.79
C GLY A 239 22.55 -0.16 0.74
N SER A 240 21.49 0.40 0.15
CA SER A 240 20.25 -0.35 -0.08
C SER A 240 20.46 -1.42 -1.14
N THR A 241 20.12 -2.66 -0.81
CA THR A 241 20.28 -3.85 -1.65
C THR A 241 18.97 -4.35 -2.25
N HIS A 242 17.83 -3.73 -1.88
CA HIS A 242 16.50 -4.08 -2.33
C HIS A 242 15.69 -2.84 -2.74
N LEU A 243 14.81 -2.98 -3.71
CA LEU A 243 13.79 -2.00 -4.07
C LEU A 243 12.43 -2.68 -4.15
N MET A 244 11.38 -2.05 -3.63
CA MET A 244 10.01 -2.55 -3.68
C MET A 244 9.17 -1.77 -4.70
N SER A 245 8.22 -2.46 -5.33
CA SER A 245 7.25 -1.84 -6.25
C SER A 245 5.84 -1.80 -5.63
N PHE A 246 4.86 -1.42 -6.44
CA PHE A 246 3.60 -0.76 -6.06
C PHE A 246 2.88 -1.34 -4.85
N ASN A 247 2.37 -0.46 -4.00
CA ASN A 247 1.66 -0.82 -2.77
C ASN A 247 0.18 -1.11 -3.06
N GLU A 248 -0.24 -2.35 -2.83
CA GLU A 248 -1.63 -2.80 -2.91
C GLU A 248 -2.33 -2.35 -4.21
N PRO A 249 -1.73 -2.59 -5.40
CA PRO A 249 -2.30 -2.17 -6.67
C PRO A 249 -3.62 -2.88 -6.98
N ASP A 250 -3.89 -3.99 -6.30
CA ASP A 250 -5.13 -4.74 -6.30
C ASP A 250 -6.27 -4.07 -5.51
N LEU A 251 -5.98 -3.06 -4.68
CA LEU A 251 -6.97 -2.35 -3.86
C LEU A 251 -7.19 -0.91 -4.38
N SER A 252 -8.47 -0.56 -4.60
CA SER A 252 -8.87 0.70 -5.23
C SER A 252 -8.59 1.97 -4.42
N SER A 253 -8.43 1.85 -3.10
CA SER A 253 -8.05 2.95 -2.19
C SER A 253 -6.53 3.09 -1.99
N GLN A 254 -5.75 2.24 -2.64
CA GLN A 254 -4.28 2.24 -2.59
C GLN A 254 -3.74 2.62 -3.98
N SER A 255 -2.68 1.98 -4.48
CA SER A 255 -2.10 2.41 -5.77
C SER A 255 -2.98 2.14 -6.98
N ASN A 256 -3.95 1.22 -6.87
CA ASN A 256 -5.05 0.98 -7.83
C ASN A 256 -4.58 0.89 -9.30
N ILE A 257 -3.82 -0.18 -9.61
CA ILE A 257 -3.16 -0.37 -10.91
C ILE A 257 -3.55 -1.72 -11.47
N GLY A 258 -4.07 -1.79 -12.70
CA GLY A 258 -4.29 -3.08 -13.38
C GLY A 258 -2.99 -3.88 -13.54
N TYR A 259 -3.04 -5.21 -13.42
CA TYR A 259 -1.83 -6.06 -13.45
C TYR A 259 -0.96 -5.90 -14.71
N ALA A 260 -1.58 -5.54 -15.85
CA ALA A 260 -0.87 -5.26 -17.11
C ALA A 260 -0.13 -3.91 -17.07
N ASP A 261 -0.77 -2.87 -16.53
CA ASP A 261 -0.15 -1.55 -16.35
C ASP A 261 0.96 -1.60 -15.30
N ALA A 262 0.78 -2.39 -14.23
CA ALA A 262 1.82 -2.67 -13.26
C ALA A 262 3.02 -3.39 -13.91
N ALA A 263 2.80 -4.36 -14.81
CA ALA A 263 3.87 -5.00 -15.56
C ALA A 263 4.64 -4.01 -16.46
N ALA A 264 3.94 -3.16 -17.20
CA ALA A 264 4.56 -2.10 -18.02
C ALA A 264 5.31 -1.06 -17.17
N GLY A 265 4.73 -0.66 -16.04
CA GLY A 265 5.32 0.24 -15.06
C GLY A 265 6.58 -0.34 -14.42
N PHE A 266 6.57 -1.63 -14.07
CA PHE A 266 7.75 -2.32 -13.53
C PHE A 266 8.89 -2.35 -14.56
N LEU A 267 8.60 -2.69 -15.81
CA LEU A 267 9.59 -2.64 -16.90
C LEU A 267 10.17 -1.23 -17.13
N THR A 268 9.38 -0.19 -16.87
CA THR A 268 9.79 1.21 -17.03
C THR A 268 10.63 1.70 -15.85
N TYR A 269 10.19 1.45 -14.62
CA TYR A 269 10.72 2.12 -13.42
C TYR A 269 11.55 1.21 -12.50
N MET A 270 11.32 -0.10 -12.49
CA MET A 270 12.05 -1.06 -11.62
C MET A 270 13.17 -1.78 -12.39
N GLN A 271 12.88 -2.26 -13.60
CA GLN A 271 13.84 -3.02 -14.42
C GLN A 271 15.20 -2.33 -14.66
N PRO A 272 15.32 -0.99 -14.76
CA PRO A 272 16.63 -0.31 -14.85
C PRO A 272 17.57 -0.53 -13.65
N PHE A 273 17.06 -1.08 -12.54
CA PHE A 273 17.80 -1.41 -11.33
C PHE A 273 18.12 -2.91 -11.17
N ALA A 274 17.66 -3.76 -12.09
CA ALA A 274 17.97 -5.18 -12.08
C ALA A 274 19.49 -5.42 -12.08
N GLY A 275 19.98 -6.27 -11.18
CA GLY A 275 21.42 -6.52 -10.99
C GLY A 275 22.20 -5.43 -10.24
N LYS A 276 21.56 -4.30 -9.89
CA LYS A 276 22.10 -3.28 -8.96
C LYS A 276 21.48 -3.43 -7.56
N ALA A 277 20.22 -3.81 -7.52
CA ALA A 277 19.47 -4.22 -6.33
C ALA A 277 18.56 -5.40 -6.69
N LYS A 278 18.09 -6.12 -5.68
CA LYS A 278 17.00 -7.09 -5.83
C LYS A 278 15.67 -6.34 -5.96
N LEU A 279 14.80 -6.80 -6.84
CA LEU A 279 13.52 -6.14 -7.14
C LEU A 279 12.33 -6.97 -6.62
N GLY A 280 11.52 -6.34 -5.77
CA GLY A 280 10.29 -6.92 -5.24
C GLY A 280 9.11 -6.68 -6.18
N SER A 281 8.29 -7.71 -6.41
CA SER A 281 6.98 -7.54 -7.07
C SER A 281 6.10 -6.49 -6.35
N PRO A 282 4.97 -6.08 -6.93
CA PRO A 282 4.00 -5.27 -6.20
C PRO A 282 3.51 -6.03 -4.97
N ALA A 283 3.25 -5.31 -3.89
CA ALA A 283 2.77 -5.87 -2.63
C ALA A 283 1.26 -6.01 -2.69
N VAL A 284 0.75 -7.24 -2.76
CA VAL A 284 -0.70 -7.51 -2.87
C VAL A 284 -1.35 -7.73 -1.50
N THR A 285 -2.63 -7.38 -1.38
CA THR A 285 -3.45 -7.66 -0.18
C THR A 285 -3.72 -9.15 0.00
N ASN A 286 -4.24 -9.56 1.17
CA ASN A 286 -4.88 -10.88 1.35
C ASN A 286 -6.34 -10.93 0.87
N GLY A 287 -6.76 -10.01 0.00
CA GLY A 287 -8.10 -9.95 -0.58
C GLY A 287 -8.41 -11.13 -1.51
N GLY A 288 -9.70 -11.48 -1.58
CA GLY A 288 -10.20 -12.51 -2.48
C GLY A 288 -10.16 -12.08 -3.97
N SER A 289 -10.25 -13.07 -4.87
CA SER A 289 -10.25 -12.84 -6.33
C SER A 289 -11.26 -11.75 -6.75
N PRO A 290 -10.87 -10.76 -7.59
CA PRO A 290 -9.65 -10.71 -8.42
C PRO A 290 -8.39 -10.17 -7.71
N MET A 291 -8.47 -9.80 -6.44
CA MET A 291 -7.37 -9.21 -5.67
C MET A 291 -6.33 -10.25 -5.24
N GLY A 292 -5.34 -9.81 -4.46
CA GLY A 292 -4.40 -10.67 -3.75
C GLY A 292 -3.63 -11.64 -4.65
N LEU A 293 -3.67 -12.93 -4.30
CA LEU A 293 -2.91 -13.97 -5.02
C LEU A 293 -3.39 -14.19 -6.46
N THR A 294 -4.63 -13.78 -6.81
CA THR A 294 -5.09 -13.78 -8.21
C THR A 294 -4.41 -12.66 -9.00
N TYR A 295 -4.38 -11.45 -8.44
CA TYR A 295 -3.67 -10.32 -9.03
C TYR A 295 -2.19 -10.65 -9.22
N LEU A 296 -1.52 -11.19 -8.19
CA LEU A 296 -0.11 -11.55 -8.23
C LEU A 296 0.21 -12.53 -9.37
N LYS A 297 -0.56 -13.61 -9.51
CA LYS A 297 -0.39 -14.60 -10.61
C LYS A 297 -0.53 -13.93 -11.98
N ASN A 298 -1.51 -13.04 -12.14
CA ASN A 298 -1.73 -12.31 -13.39
C ASN A 298 -0.57 -11.34 -13.71
N PHE A 299 -0.05 -10.62 -12.70
CA PHE A 299 1.11 -9.75 -12.85
C PHE A 299 2.38 -10.52 -13.23
N ILE A 300 2.68 -11.63 -12.53
CA ILE A 300 3.84 -12.49 -12.83
C ILE A 300 3.75 -13.06 -14.26
N SER A 301 2.56 -13.47 -14.70
CA SER A 301 2.32 -13.95 -16.07
C SER A 301 2.47 -12.83 -17.11
N ALA A 302 1.93 -11.64 -16.83
CA ALA A 302 2.03 -10.48 -17.73
C ALA A 302 3.47 -9.98 -17.89
N CYS A 303 4.29 -10.03 -16.83
CA CYS A 303 5.66 -9.55 -16.88
C CYS A 303 6.73 -10.63 -17.06
N SER A 304 6.60 -11.43 -18.13
CA SER A 304 7.62 -12.42 -18.56
C SER A 304 9.04 -11.87 -18.79
N LYS A 305 9.21 -10.54 -18.89
CA LYS A 305 10.50 -9.85 -19.03
C LYS A 305 11.00 -9.16 -17.76
N CYS A 306 10.22 -9.16 -16.67
CA CYS A 306 10.64 -8.56 -15.41
C CYS A 306 11.69 -9.43 -14.70
N THR A 307 12.73 -8.80 -14.17
CA THR A 307 13.55 -9.37 -13.09
C THR A 307 12.81 -9.17 -11.78
N ILE A 308 12.37 -10.27 -11.16
CA ILE A 308 11.66 -10.28 -9.88
C ILE A 308 12.40 -11.25 -8.97
N ASP A 309 13.00 -10.72 -7.90
CA ASP A 309 13.88 -11.45 -7.00
C ASP A 309 13.17 -11.88 -5.71
N PHE A 310 12.12 -11.17 -5.31
CA PHE A 310 11.29 -11.47 -4.14
C PHE A 310 9.85 -10.99 -4.34
N VAL A 311 8.95 -11.45 -3.47
CA VAL A 311 7.51 -11.19 -3.57
C VAL A 311 6.97 -10.62 -2.25
N PRO A 312 6.76 -9.29 -2.19
CA PRO A 312 5.98 -8.63 -1.16
C PRO A 312 4.52 -9.08 -1.12
N ILE A 313 3.98 -9.32 0.07
CA ILE A 313 2.56 -9.58 0.35
C ILE A 313 2.14 -8.94 1.67
N HIS A 314 0.86 -8.60 1.78
CA HIS A 314 0.24 -8.13 3.01
C HIS A 314 -0.77 -9.16 3.55
N TRP A 315 -0.98 -9.17 4.86
CA TRP A 315 -2.01 -9.97 5.51
C TRP A 315 -2.66 -9.25 6.71
N TYR A 316 -3.99 -9.20 6.73
CA TYR A 316 -4.76 -8.70 7.86
C TYR A 316 -5.97 -9.60 8.14
N ASP A 317 -6.08 -10.10 9.37
CA ASP A 317 -7.23 -10.89 9.87
C ASP A 317 -7.25 -10.90 11.41
N SER A 318 -8.17 -11.63 12.03
CA SER A 318 -8.22 -11.87 13.48
C SER A 318 -6.92 -12.49 14.02
N ALA A 319 -6.53 -12.11 15.23
CA ALA A 319 -5.44 -12.75 15.99
C ALA A 319 -5.66 -14.26 16.21
N SER A 320 -6.91 -14.75 16.13
CA SER A 320 -7.21 -16.19 16.17
C SER A 320 -6.78 -16.96 14.93
N ASN A 321 -6.58 -16.29 13.78
CA ASN A 321 -6.51 -16.92 12.46
C ASN A 321 -5.06 -17.28 12.06
N VAL A 322 -4.30 -17.83 13.00
CA VAL A 322 -2.89 -18.27 12.83
C VAL A 322 -2.73 -19.27 11.69
N ASP A 323 -3.63 -20.24 11.55
CA ASP A 323 -3.53 -21.24 10.48
C ASP A 323 -3.79 -20.63 9.10
N TYR A 324 -4.71 -19.64 9.01
CA TYR A 324 -4.91 -18.88 7.77
C TYR A 324 -3.68 -18.05 7.42
N PHE A 325 -3.06 -17.35 8.38
CA PHE A 325 -1.79 -16.63 8.17
C PHE A 325 -0.71 -17.54 7.56
N LYS A 326 -0.49 -18.72 8.17
CA LYS A 326 0.51 -19.69 7.72
C LYS A 326 0.21 -20.26 6.33
N ASN A 327 -1.04 -20.65 6.08
CA ASN A 327 -1.47 -21.18 4.79
C ASN A 327 -1.38 -20.13 3.68
N TYR A 328 -1.85 -18.90 3.93
CA TYR A 328 -1.77 -17.80 2.97
C TYR A 328 -0.33 -17.49 2.54
N ILE A 329 0.62 -17.53 3.48
CA ILE A 329 2.05 -17.32 3.19
C ILE A 329 2.64 -18.44 2.32
N ALA A 330 2.22 -19.69 2.52
CA ALA A 330 2.62 -20.82 1.66
C ALA A 330 1.97 -20.79 0.26
N GLU A 331 0.71 -20.38 0.18
CA GLU A 331 0.01 -20.14 -1.10
C GLU A 331 0.64 -18.97 -1.87
N ALA A 332 1.02 -17.90 -1.17
CA ALA A 332 1.71 -16.75 -1.74
C ALA A 332 3.07 -17.12 -2.32
N TYR A 333 3.85 -17.96 -1.63
CA TYR A 333 5.11 -18.50 -2.15
C TYR A 333 4.92 -19.21 -3.49
N THR A 334 3.89 -20.05 -3.57
CA THR A 334 3.51 -20.76 -4.81
C THR A 334 3.03 -19.78 -5.90
N ALA A 335 2.17 -18.83 -5.54
CA ALA A 335 1.63 -17.80 -6.45
C ALA A 335 2.72 -16.87 -7.01
N GLY A 336 3.74 -16.56 -6.20
CA GLY A 336 4.92 -15.78 -6.57
C GLY A 336 5.94 -16.53 -7.43
N GLY A 337 5.66 -17.78 -7.81
CA GLY A 337 6.56 -18.62 -8.60
C GLY A 337 7.77 -19.12 -7.80
N ASN A 338 7.54 -19.51 -6.55
CA ASN A 338 8.54 -20.05 -5.62
C ASN A 338 9.72 -19.10 -5.34
N ARG A 339 9.45 -17.79 -5.37
CA ARG A 339 10.41 -16.73 -5.01
C ARG A 339 10.35 -16.43 -3.51
N PRO A 340 11.43 -15.97 -2.88
CA PRO A 340 11.42 -15.57 -1.48
C PRO A 340 10.30 -14.57 -1.16
N ILE A 341 9.51 -14.89 -0.13
CA ILE A 341 8.41 -14.05 0.35
C ILE A 341 8.93 -12.97 1.29
N TRP A 342 8.39 -11.77 1.11
CA TRP A 342 8.49 -10.67 2.06
C TRP A 342 7.08 -10.35 2.57
N ILE A 343 6.81 -10.51 3.86
CA ILE A 343 5.53 -10.07 4.44
C ILE A 343 5.70 -8.61 4.86
N THR A 344 5.57 -7.68 3.90
CA THR A 344 5.84 -6.25 4.11
C THR A 344 4.84 -5.59 5.06
N GLU A 345 3.66 -6.17 5.21
CA GLU A 345 2.70 -5.83 6.25
C GLU A 345 2.06 -7.11 6.78
N PHE A 346 2.01 -7.26 8.10
CA PHE A 346 1.01 -8.11 8.73
C PHE A 346 0.51 -7.50 10.03
N GLY A 347 -0.77 -7.67 10.32
CA GLY A 347 -1.40 -7.11 11.52
C GLY A 347 -2.72 -7.79 11.85
N CYS A 348 -3.13 -7.69 13.11
CA CYS A 348 -4.42 -8.23 13.55
C CYS A 348 -5.54 -7.18 13.40
N SER A 349 -6.58 -7.51 12.63
CA SER A 349 -7.77 -6.66 12.45
C SER A 349 -8.78 -6.79 13.59
N SER A 350 -8.65 -7.84 14.41
CA SER A 350 -9.44 -8.05 15.63
C SER A 350 -8.70 -8.96 16.63
N GLY A 351 -9.11 -8.88 17.89
CA GLY A 351 -8.46 -9.49 19.06
C GLY A 351 -8.19 -8.44 20.15
N THR A 352 -8.08 -8.90 21.39
CA THR A 352 -7.56 -8.11 22.52
C THR A 352 -6.04 -7.98 22.43
N ASP A 353 -5.45 -6.99 23.10
CA ASP A 353 -3.99 -6.79 23.13
C ASP A 353 -3.23 -8.07 23.54
N ALA A 354 -3.79 -8.84 24.47
CA ALA A 354 -3.22 -10.13 24.89
C ALA A 354 -3.26 -11.18 23.78
N GLU A 355 -4.37 -11.32 23.06
CA GLU A 355 -4.49 -12.25 21.91
C GLU A 355 -3.57 -11.85 20.76
N ILE A 356 -3.45 -10.55 20.47
CA ILE A 356 -2.53 -10.01 19.45
C ILE A 356 -1.06 -10.27 19.86
N ASN A 357 -0.74 -10.15 21.14
CA ASN A 357 0.59 -10.49 21.65
C ASN A 357 0.88 -11.99 21.56
N THR A 358 -0.10 -12.84 21.89
CA THR A 358 0.00 -14.31 21.71
C THR A 358 0.12 -14.72 20.24
N PHE A 359 -0.56 -14.01 19.32
CA PHE A 359 -0.39 -14.20 17.89
C PHE A 359 1.08 -13.94 17.48
N LEU A 360 1.68 -12.81 17.89
CA LEU A 360 3.10 -12.54 17.62
C LEU A 360 4.03 -13.61 18.21
N GLN A 361 3.83 -14.00 19.47
CA GLN A 361 4.61 -15.07 20.11
C GLN A 361 4.52 -16.40 19.33
N THR A 362 3.42 -16.64 18.61
CA THR A 362 3.19 -17.85 17.82
C THR A 362 3.76 -17.75 16.40
N VAL A 363 3.63 -16.60 15.73
CA VAL A 363 4.02 -16.47 14.32
C VAL A 363 5.49 -16.08 14.12
N LEU A 364 6.09 -15.29 15.02
CA LEU A 364 7.48 -14.82 14.82
C LEU A 364 8.50 -15.98 14.77
N PRO A 365 8.51 -16.97 15.69
CA PRO A 365 9.42 -18.11 15.59
C PRO A 365 9.17 -18.93 14.31
N TRP A 366 7.89 -19.14 13.95
CA TRP A 366 7.53 -19.87 12.73
C TRP A 366 8.03 -19.16 11.46
N LEU A 367 7.90 -17.83 11.38
CA LEU A 367 8.42 -17.04 10.26
C LEU A 367 9.96 -17.10 10.17
N ASP A 368 10.65 -17.13 11.31
CA ASP A 368 12.11 -17.26 11.35
C ASP A 368 12.56 -18.66 10.89
N GLU A 369 11.81 -19.72 11.21
CA GLU A 369 12.02 -21.09 10.70
C GLU A 369 11.76 -21.25 9.18
N GLN A 370 10.82 -20.49 8.59
CA GLN A 370 10.45 -20.70 7.19
C GLN A 370 11.55 -20.26 6.22
N SER A 371 12.18 -21.21 5.52
CA SER A 371 13.27 -20.98 4.56
C SER A 371 12.88 -20.10 3.36
N TYR A 372 11.60 -20.10 3.01
CA TYR A 372 11.04 -19.33 1.90
C TYR A 372 10.54 -17.92 2.31
N VAL A 373 10.45 -17.64 3.62
CA VAL A 373 10.24 -16.27 4.13
C VAL A 373 11.61 -15.64 4.34
N ALA A 374 11.91 -14.61 3.55
CA ALA A 374 13.18 -13.88 3.65
C ALA A 374 13.10 -12.72 4.64
N ARG A 375 11.97 -12.00 4.66
CA ARG A 375 11.75 -10.82 5.52
C ARG A 375 10.29 -10.64 5.89
N TYR A 376 10.02 -9.95 6.99
CA TYR A 376 8.67 -9.56 7.40
C TYR A 376 8.69 -8.30 8.26
N ALA A 377 7.61 -7.50 8.22
CA ALA A 377 7.43 -6.33 9.07
C ALA A 377 6.00 -6.32 9.64
N TYR A 378 5.87 -6.32 10.97
CA TYR A 378 4.56 -6.10 11.60
C TYR A 378 4.09 -4.68 11.33
N PHE A 379 2.79 -4.48 11.14
CA PHE A 379 2.17 -3.19 10.88
C PHE A 379 1.68 -2.55 12.19
N MET A 380 2.35 -1.53 12.75
CA MET A 380 3.59 -0.89 12.31
C MET A 380 4.34 -0.26 13.50
N ALA A 381 5.54 0.26 13.25
CA ALA A 381 6.30 1.07 14.21
C ALA A 381 5.68 2.47 14.34
N ALA A 382 4.63 2.54 15.16
CA ALA A 382 3.89 3.73 15.53
C ALA A 382 3.45 3.70 17.00
N ASP A 383 3.14 4.89 17.53
CA ASP A 383 2.50 5.07 18.84
C ASP A 383 1.13 4.36 18.88
N GLY A 384 0.82 3.73 20.01
CA GLY A 384 -0.36 2.88 20.16
C GLY A 384 -0.30 1.55 19.41
N VAL A 385 0.86 1.17 18.87
CA VAL A 385 1.08 -0.13 18.20
C VAL A 385 2.33 -0.81 18.76
N LEU A 386 3.48 -0.76 18.07
CA LEU A 386 4.74 -1.28 18.61
C LEU A 386 5.40 -0.32 19.60
N LEU A 387 4.98 0.95 19.64
CA LEU A 387 5.46 1.93 20.61
C LEU A 387 4.29 2.40 21.48
N SER A 388 4.55 2.62 22.76
CA SER A 388 3.55 3.12 23.71
C SER A 388 3.46 4.63 23.64
N SER A 389 4.61 5.32 23.61
CA SER A 389 4.74 6.74 23.28
C SER A 389 6.18 7.10 22.90
N GLY A 390 6.35 7.82 21.79
CA GLY A 390 7.64 8.25 21.30
C GLY A 390 8.52 7.03 20.97
N SER A 391 9.73 6.99 21.52
CA SER A 391 10.64 5.84 21.33
C SER A 391 10.51 4.76 22.41
N THR A 392 9.45 4.79 23.23
CA THR A 392 9.20 3.75 24.25
C THR A 392 8.44 2.59 23.62
N LEU A 393 8.95 1.37 23.68
CA LEU A 393 8.23 0.19 23.19
C LEU A 393 6.91 -0.02 23.96
N SER A 394 5.93 -0.64 23.31
CA SER A 394 4.78 -1.26 23.98
C SER A 394 5.11 -2.71 24.33
N THR A 395 4.28 -3.40 25.12
CA THR A 395 4.41 -4.86 25.35
C THR A 395 4.42 -5.65 24.02
N LEU A 396 3.68 -5.18 23.01
CA LEU A 396 3.69 -5.75 21.67
C LEU A 396 5.00 -5.45 20.93
N GLY A 397 5.56 -4.24 21.11
CA GLY A 397 6.88 -3.86 20.61
C GLY A 397 8.02 -4.66 21.21
N GLU A 398 8.02 -4.87 22.52
CA GLU A 398 8.97 -5.73 23.23
C GLU A 398 8.89 -7.16 22.71
N THR A 399 7.67 -7.71 22.62
CA THR A 399 7.42 -9.04 22.04
C THR A 399 7.96 -9.13 20.61
N TYR A 400 7.67 -8.15 19.75
CA TYR A 400 8.16 -8.09 18.37
C TYR A 400 9.69 -8.00 18.26
N ALA A 401 10.33 -7.25 19.17
CA ALA A 401 11.77 -7.05 19.17
C ALA A 401 12.57 -8.22 19.77
N THR A 402 11.98 -9.02 20.68
CA THR A 402 12.74 -9.95 21.55
C THR A 402 12.31 -11.42 21.52
N THR A 403 11.14 -11.77 20.99
CA THR A 403 10.73 -13.18 20.74
C THR A 403 11.68 -13.86 19.75
#